data_AF-A0AAD5D0A3-F1
#
_entry.id   AF-A0AAD5D0A3-F1
#
_cell.length_a   1.000
_cell.length_b   1.000
_cell.length_c   1.000
_cell.angle_alpha   90.00
_cell.angle_beta   90.00
_cell.angle_gamma   90.00
#
_symmetry.space_group_name_H-M   'P 1'
#
loop_
_entity.id
_entity.type
_entity.pdbx_description
1 polymer ?
#
loop_
_entity_poly.entity_id
_entity_poly.type
_entity_poly.pdbx_seq_one_letter_code
_entity_poly.pdbx_strand_id
1 'polypeptide(L)'
;MQKKMNYDAKLSKLLDHYTQILVVGADNVGSNQLQNIRHGLRGDSIVLMGKNTMMKRTIRLHAEKTGNKAVLSLVPLLVGNVGLVFTKGDLKEVSDVVAKYKVAAPARVGLVAPIDVIVPPGNTGLDPSQTSFFQVLNIPTKINKGTVEIITPVELIQKGEKVGSSEAALLTKLGRKPFSYGLIVQFVYENGSVFSPEVLNLTEDDLVEKFAVGLSQVAAFSLAVSYPSLAAAPHMIVNGYKNLLSVAVITEYSFKHAEKVKDYLKDPSKYVAAAAPVSMGASSSGAPAAAEKEQKKEEPVESSEDEGGLMGLFD
;
A
#
# COMPACT_ATOMS: atom_id res chain seq x y z
N MET A 1 -19.02 -40.47 -14.34
CA MET A 1 -17.72 -40.51 -13.60
C MET A 1 -16.59 -39.80 -14.33
N GLN A 2 -16.54 -39.85 -15.66
CA GLN A 2 -15.44 -39.33 -16.48
C GLN A 2 -15.09 -37.84 -16.23
N LYS A 3 -16.08 -36.94 -16.05
CA LYS A 3 -15.82 -35.53 -15.71
C LYS A 3 -15.07 -35.34 -14.39
N LYS A 4 -15.32 -36.20 -13.39
CA LYS A 4 -14.62 -36.15 -12.09
C LYS A 4 -13.17 -36.59 -12.24
N MET A 5 -12.93 -37.68 -12.99
CA MET A 5 -11.58 -38.16 -13.27
C MET A 5 -10.77 -37.14 -14.09
N ASN A 6 -11.38 -36.48 -15.06
CA ASN A 6 -10.73 -35.43 -15.84
C ASN A 6 -10.38 -34.21 -14.98
N TYR A 7 -11.26 -33.84 -14.03
CA TYR A 7 -10.99 -32.77 -13.08
C TYR A 7 -9.83 -33.15 -12.15
N ASP A 8 -9.84 -34.37 -11.60
CA ASP A 8 -8.78 -34.88 -10.74
C ASP A 8 -7.43 -34.87 -11.47
N ALA A 9 -7.39 -35.39 -12.70
CA ALA A 9 -6.19 -35.37 -13.53
C ALA A 9 -5.72 -33.95 -13.85
N LYS A 10 -6.63 -33.00 -14.09
CA LYS A 10 -6.28 -31.60 -14.33
C LYS A 10 -5.69 -30.94 -13.09
N LEU A 11 -6.29 -31.15 -11.92
CA LEU A 11 -5.82 -30.57 -10.67
C LEU A 11 -4.47 -31.16 -10.26
N SER A 12 -4.27 -32.48 -10.38
CA SER A 12 -2.96 -33.10 -10.13
C SER A 12 -1.86 -32.53 -11.03
N LYS A 13 -2.13 -32.37 -12.34
CA LYS A 13 -1.17 -31.72 -13.27
C LYS A 13 -0.81 -30.30 -12.83
N LEU A 14 -1.79 -29.53 -12.35
CA LEU A 14 -1.53 -28.16 -11.89
C LEU A 14 -0.73 -28.14 -10.58
N LEU A 15 -0.96 -29.08 -9.66
CA LEU A 15 -0.15 -29.21 -8.45
C LEU A 15 1.31 -29.61 -8.74
N ASP A 16 1.56 -30.39 -9.81
CA ASP A 16 2.91 -30.78 -10.19
C ASP A 16 3.67 -29.65 -10.91
N HIS A 17 2.95 -28.83 -11.70
CA HIS A 17 3.57 -27.78 -12.52
C HIS A 17 3.82 -26.45 -11.80
N TYR A 18 3.11 -26.20 -10.70
CA TYR A 18 3.12 -24.91 -10.01
C TYR A 18 3.49 -25.10 -8.54
N THR A 19 4.50 -24.35 -8.10
CA THR A 19 5.00 -24.35 -6.71
C THR A 19 4.24 -23.38 -5.82
N GLN A 20 3.65 -22.34 -6.42
CA GLN A 20 2.91 -21.27 -5.75
C GLN A 20 1.42 -21.35 -6.06
N ILE A 21 0.62 -21.28 -5.00
CA ILE A 21 -0.84 -21.40 -5.07
C ILE A 21 -1.46 -20.35 -4.16
N LEU A 22 -2.32 -19.50 -4.72
CA LEU A 22 -3.14 -18.59 -3.93
C LEU A 22 -4.52 -19.22 -3.69
N VAL A 23 -4.92 -19.25 -2.42
CA VAL A 23 -6.26 -19.63 -1.99
C VAL A 23 -7.11 -18.37 -1.93
N VAL A 24 -8.13 -18.31 -2.77
CA VAL A 24 -8.89 -17.09 -3.03
C VAL A 24 -10.36 -17.31 -2.73
N GLY A 25 -10.96 -16.42 -1.94
CA GLY A 25 -12.39 -16.36 -1.70
C GLY A 25 -13.11 -15.68 -2.87
N ALA A 26 -14.15 -16.33 -3.40
CA ALA A 26 -14.94 -15.85 -4.54
C ALA A 26 -16.37 -15.47 -4.13
N ASP A 27 -16.54 -14.80 -3.00
CA ASP A 27 -17.85 -14.38 -2.49
C ASP A 27 -18.41 -13.20 -3.30
N ASN A 28 -19.67 -13.33 -3.73
CA ASN A 28 -20.38 -12.31 -4.52
C ASN A 28 -19.71 -11.93 -5.86
N VAL A 29 -18.83 -12.78 -6.39
CA VAL A 29 -18.18 -12.57 -7.69
C VAL A 29 -19.08 -13.05 -8.83
N GLY A 30 -19.35 -12.17 -9.80
CA GLY A 30 -20.15 -12.49 -10.98
C GLY A 30 -19.38 -13.32 -12.03
N SER A 31 -20.10 -14.08 -12.87
CA SER A 31 -19.48 -14.90 -13.93
C SER A 31 -18.62 -14.09 -14.90
N ASN A 32 -19.10 -12.92 -15.34
CA ASN A 32 -18.38 -12.01 -16.23
C ASN A 32 -17.11 -11.46 -15.57
N GLN A 33 -17.18 -11.14 -14.27
CA GLN A 33 -16.03 -10.69 -13.50
C GLN A 33 -14.96 -11.78 -13.42
N LEU A 34 -15.35 -13.02 -13.10
CA LEU A 34 -14.43 -14.15 -13.06
C LEU A 34 -13.81 -14.45 -14.44
N GLN A 35 -14.54 -14.16 -15.52
CA GLN A 35 -14.02 -14.32 -16.89
C GLN A 35 -13.01 -13.22 -17.24
N ASN A 36 -13.26 -11.97 -16.84
CA ASN A 36 -12.33 -10.86 -17.00
C ASN A 36 -11.05 -11.08 -16.18
N ILE A 37 -11.18 -11.51 -14.93
CA ILE A 37 -10.02 -11.87 -14.09
C ILE A 37 -9.23 -13.02 -14.74
N ARG A 38 -9.93 -14.04 -15.26
CA ARG A 38 -9.26 -15.12 -15.99
C ARG A 38 -8.57 -14.64 -17.26
N HIS A 39 -9.06 -13.59 -17.91
CA HIS A 39 -8.39 -13.00 -19.06
C HIS A 39 -7.14 -12.20 -18.65
N GLY A 40 -7.23 -11.40 -17.59
CA GLY A 40 -6.10 -10.63 -17.06
C GLY A 40 -4.97 -11.50 -16.48
N LEU A 41 -5.32 -12.69 -15.97
CA LEU A 41 -4.34 -13.66 -15.44
C LEU A 41 -3.79 -14.63 -16.50
N ARG A 42 -4.24 -14.55 -17.77
CA ARG A 42 -3.74 -15.45 -18.84
C ARG A 42 -2.26 -15.18 -19.10
N GLY A 43 -1.48 -16.27 -19.14
CA GLY A 43 -0.03 -16.24 -19.35
C GLY A 43 0.64 -16.89 -18.15
N ASP A 44 0.60 -16.17 -17.02
CA ASP A 44 1.38 -16.54 -15.83
C ASP A 44 0.58 -17.35 -14.81
N SER A 45 -0.76 -17.22 -14.83
CA SER A 45 -1.64 -17.76 -13.80
C SER A 45 -2.85 -18.51 -14.36
N ILE A 46 -3.25 -19.58 -13.65
CA ILE A 46 -4.44 -20.37 -13.97
C ILE A 46 -5.37 -20.40 -12.76
N VAL A 47 -6.59 -19.89 -12.95
CA VAL A 47 -7.66 -19.96 -11.94
C VAL A 47 -8.44 -21.27 -12.10
N LEU A 48 -8.48 -22.07 -11.05
CA LEU A 48 -9.28 -23.28 -10.95
C LEU A 48 -10.30 -23.16 -9.81
N MET A 49 -11.58 -23.17 -10.17
CA MET A 49 -12.68 -23.28 -9.21
C MET A 49 -13.15 -24.73 -9.15
N GLY A 50 -13.50 -25.21 -7.95
CA GLY A 50 -14.00 -26.56 -7.76
C GLY A 50 -14.79 -26.75 -6.48
N LYS A 51 -15.45 -27.90 -6.36
CA LYS A 51 -16.14 -28.27 -5.11
C LYS A 51 -15.12 -28.62 -4.05
N ASN A 52 -15.23 -28.06 -2.85
CA ASN A 52 -14.25 -28.25 -1.76
C ASN A 52 -13.99 -29.72 -1.46
N THR A 53 -15.04 -30.55 -1.41
CA THR A 53 -14.89 -31.99 -1.13
C THR A 53 -14.11 -32.73 -2.22
N MET A 54 -14.25 -32.32 -3.49
CA MET A 54 -13.45 -32.87 -4.59
C MET A 54 -12.00 -32.42 -4.48
N MET A 55 -11.75 -31.12 -4.33
CA MET A 55 -10.40 -30.57 -4.21
C MET A 55 -9.62 -31.21 -3.04
N LYS A 56 -10.26 -31.33 -1.86
CA LYS A 56 -9.66 -31.99 -0.70
C LYS A 56 -9.30 -33.45 -0.97
N ARG A 57 -10.17 -34.19 -1.67
CA ARG A 57 -9.91 -35.59 -2.03
C ARG A 57 -8.73 -35.69 -2.99
N THR A 58 -8.70 -34.88 -4.05
CA THR A 58 -7.65 -34.92 -5.06
C THR A 58 -6.29 -34.57 -4.46
N ILE A 59 -6.23 -33.56 -3.58
CA ILE A 59 -5.00 -33.16 -2.88
C ILE A 59 -4.47 -34.30 -1.98
N ARG A 60 -5.35 -34.99 -1.23
CA ARG A 60 -4.94 -36.14 -0.39
C ARG A 60 -4.37 -37.28 -1.23
N LEU A 61 -5.07 -37.65 -2.31
CA LEU A 61 -4.63 -38.70 -3.23
C LEU A 61 -3.32 -38.33 -3.94
N HIS A 62 -3.10 -37.05 -4.22
CA HIS A 62 -1.85 -36.57 -4.81
C HIS A 62 -0.70 -36.61 -3.80
N ALA A 63 -0.94 -36.18 -2.57
CA ALA A 63 0.05 -36.26 -1.49
C ALA A 63 0.48 -37.71 -1.20
N GLU A 64 -0.44 -38.67 -1.26
CA GLU A 64 -0.14 -40.11 -1.12
C GLU A 64 0.72 -40.64 -2.28
N LYS A 65 0.52 -40.15 -3.51
CA LYS A 65 1.26 -40.59 -4.70
C LYS A 65 2.64 -39.97 -4.83
N THR A 66 2.74 -38.68 -4.54
CA THR A 66 3.96 -37.88 -4.73
C THR A 66 4.82 -37.85 -3.46
N GLY A 67 4.28 -38.26 -2.31
CA GLY A 67 4.96 -38.26 -1.02
C GLY A 67 5.14 -36.86 -0.40
N ASN A 68 4.71 -35.80 -1.09
CA ASN A 68 4.83 -34.43 -0.63
C ASN A 68 3.71 -34.09 0.38
N LYS A 69 4.02 -34.29 1.67
CA LYS A 69 3.11 -33.99 2.78
C LYS A 69 2.80 -32.51 2.91
N ALA A 70 3.61 -31.63 2.32
CA ALA A 70 3.45 -30.20 2.48
C ALA A 70 2.17 -29.67 1.81
N VAL A 71 1.64 -30.37 0.80
CA VAL A 71 0.37 -30.01 0.13
C VAL A 71 -0.84 -30.24 1.04
N LEU A 72 -0.72 -31.08 2.08
CA LEU A 72 -1.80 -31.35 3.03
C LEU A 72 -2.19 -30.10 3.83
N SER A 73 -1.29 -29.12 3.97
CA SER A 73 -1.55 -27.83 4.62
C SER A 73 -2.66 -27.02 3.93
N LEU A 74 -2.97 -27.31 2.66
CA LEU A 74 -4.06 -26.66 1.91
C LEU A 74 -5.45 -27.19 2.28
N VAL A 75 -5.55 -28.45 2.73
CA VAL A 75 -6.83 -29.11 3.04
C VAL A 75 -7.71 -28.35 4.06
N PRO A 76 -7.17 -27.83 5.18
CA PRO A 76 -7.97 -27.05 6.12
C PRO A 76 -8.44 -25.70 5.56
N LEU A 77 -7.69 -25.12 4.62
CA LEU A 77 -7.96 -23.76 4.09
C LEU A 77 -9.13 -23.72 3.09
N LEU A 78 -9.51 -24.87 2.53
CA LEU A 78 -10.62 -24.97 1.56
C LEU A 78 -11.99 -25.00 2.27
N VAL A 79 -12.43 -23.86 2.77
CA VAL A 79 -13.73 -23.66 3.46
C VAL A 79 -14.48 -22.47 2.86
N GLY A 80 -15.77 -22.62 2.59
CA GLY A 80 -16.58 -21.59 1.93
C GLY A 80 -16.47 -21.64 0.41
N ASN A 81 -16.73 -20.51 -0.26
CA ASN A 81 -16.64 -20.40 -1.70
C ASN A 81 -15.20 -20.03 -2.12
N VAL A 82 -14.36 -21.05 -2.29
CA VAL A 82 -12.92 -20.89 -2.49
C VAL A 82 -12.48 -21.41 -3.85
N GLY A 83 -11.54 -20.68 -4.46
CA GLY A 83 -10.80 -21.04 -5.66
C GLY A 83 -9.31 -21.17 -5.41
N LEU A 84 -8.63 -21.87 -6.31
CA LEU A 84 -7.17 -21.96 -6.35
C LEU A 84 -6.67 -21.19 -7.57
N VAL A 85 -5.71 -20.29 -7.36
CA VAL A 85 -4.97 -19.62 -8.43
C VAL A 85 -3.56 -20.17 -8.41
N PHE A 86 -3.19 -20.86 -9.48
CA PHE A 86 -1.84 -21.38 -9.68
C PHE A 86 -1.04 -20.32 -10.41
N THR A 87 0.13 -19.94 -9.89
CA THR A 87 1.00 -18.92 -10.50
C THR A 87 2.44 -19.41 -10.61
N LYS A 88 3.14 -18.98 -11.67
CA LYS A 88 4.60 -19.04 -11.78
C LYS A 88 5.29 -17.71 -11.51
N GLY A 89 4.54 -16.61 -11.60
CA GLY A 89 5.03 -15.26 -11.33
C GLY A 89 4.88 -14.88 -9.86
N ASP A 90 5.40 -13.71 -9.51
CA ASP A 90 5.49 -13.26 -8.12
C ASP A 90 4.13 -13.10 -7.45
N LEU A 91 4.06 -13.54 -6.20
CA LEU A 91 2.83 -13.56 -5.40
C LEU A 91 2.22 -12.16 -5.22
N LYS A 92 3.09 -11.14 -5.09
CA LYS A 92 2.68 -9.74 -4.93
C LYS A 92 2.02 -9.22 -6.20
N GLU A 93 2.65 -9.41 -7.36
CA GLU A 93 2.10 -8.97 -8.64
C GLU A 93 0.74 -9.61 -8.94
N VAL A 94 0.60 -10.91 -8.68
CA VAL A 94 -0.68 -11.60 -8.87
C VAL A 94 -1.75 -11.06 -7.91
N SER A 95 -1.40 -10.78 -6.66
CA SER A 95 -2.33 -10.17 -5.72
C SER A 95 -2.78 -8.77 -6.15
N ASP A 96 -1.87 -7.96 -6.71
CA ASP A 96 -2.17 -6.63 -7.21
C ASP A 96 -3.04 -6.68 -8.47
N VAL A 97 -2.75 -7.59 -9.40
CA VAL A 97 -3.59 -7.82 -10.58
C VAL A 97 -5.00 -8.24 -10.16
N VAL A 98 -5.11 -9.17 -9.21
CA VAL A 98 -6.41 -9.58 -8.67
C VAL A 98 -7.14 -8.42 -7.98
N ALA A 99 -6.41 -7.57 -7.23
CA ALA A 99 -6.98 -6.42 -6.55
C ALA A 99 -7.46 -5.31 -7.50
N LYS A 100 -6.85 -5.18 -8.69
CA LYS A 100 -7.28 -4.24 -9.74
C LYS A 100 -8.66 -4.58 -10.30
N TYR A 101 -9.02 -5.87 -10.40
CA TYR A 101 -10.29 -6.33 -10.98
C TYR A 101 -11.46 -6.38 -9.98
N LYS A 102 -11.59 -5.34 -9.16
CA LYS A 102 -12.75 -5.15 -8.28
C LYS A 102 -13.91 -4.53 -9.06
N VAL A 103 -15.10 -5.08 -8.88
CA VAL A 103 -16.32 -4.59 -9.53
C VAL A 103 -17.22 -3.98 -8.47
N ALA A 104 -17.67 -2.74 -8.74
CA ALA A 104 -18.64 -2.07 -7.89
C ALA A 104 -20.00 -2.80 -7.96
N ALA A 105 -20.54 -3.10 -6.79
CA ALA A 105 -21.79 -3.83 -6.61
C ALA A 105 -22.75 -3.06 -5.70
N PRO A 106 -24.06 -3.17 -5.97
CA PRO A 106 -25.07 -2.59 -5.09
C PRO A 106 -25.12 -3.35 -3.76
N ALA A 107 -25.46 -2.64 -2.68
CA ALA A 107 -25.72 -3.25 -1.38
C ALA A 107 -26.96 -4.15 -1.49
N ARG A 108 -26.85 -5.42 -1.07
CA ARG A 108 -27.99 -6.35 -1.04
C ARG A 108 -28.52 -6.49 0.37
N VAL A 109 -29.83 -6.62 0.47
CA VAL A 109 -30.54 -6.77 1.75
C VAL A 109 -30.01 -7.97 2.53
N GLY A 110 -29.74 -7.76 3.82
CA GLY A 110 -29.33 -8.82 4.74
C GLY A 110 -27.85 -9.24 4.67
N LEU A 111 -27.06 -8.67 3.75
CA LEU A 111 -25.60 -8.83 3.76
C LEU A 111 -24.98 -7.94 4.84
N VAL A 112 -23.85 -8.38 5.38
CA VAL A 112 -23.03 -7.58 6.30
C VAL A 112 -22.19 -6.59 5.50
N ALA A 113 -22.23 -5.31 5.89
CA ALA A 113 -21.47 -4.25 5.24
C ALA A 113 -19.96 -4.39 5.53
N PRO A 114 -19.10 -4.50 4.51
CA PRO A 114 -17.65 -4.57 4.70
C PRO A 114 -16.99 -3.20 4.95
N ILE A 115 -17.65 -2.11 4.56
CA ILE A 115 -17.19 -0.73 4.63
C ILE A 115 -18.38 0.14 5.03
N ASP A 116 -18.12 1.24 5.73
CA ASP A 116 -19.11 2.25 6.07
C ASP A 116 -19.68 2.93 4.82
N VAL A 117 -20.99 3.11 4.76
CA VAL A 117 -21.67 3.71 3.60
C VAL A 117 -22.13 5.11 3.94
N ILE A 118 -21.49 6.11 3.33
CA ILE A 118 -21.81 7.53 3.53
C ILE A 118 -22.51 8.06 2.28
N VAL A 119 -23.64 8.77 2.48
CA VAL A 119 -24.32 9.48 1.38
C VAL A 119 -23.86 10.94 1.37
N PRO A 120 -23.25 11.42 0.28
CA PRO A 120 -22.80 12.81 0.20
C PRO A 120 -23.98 13.79 0.03
N PRO A 121 -23.82 15.06 0.45
CA PRO A 121 -24.80 16.09 0.18
C PRO A 121 -24.89 16.38 -1.33
N GLY A 122 -26.07 16.79 -1.79
CA GLY A 122 -26.31 17.15 -3.18
C GLY A 122 -27.65 16.69 -3.73
N ASN A 123 -27.92 17.07 -4.99
CA ASN A 123 -29.19 16.77 -5.63
C ASN A 123 -29.27 15.29 -6.01
N THR A 124 -30.37 14.64 -5.63
CA THR A 124 -30.60 13.20 -5.88
C THR A 124 -31.25 12.93 -7.24
N GLY A 125 -31.86 13.95 -7.86
CA GLY A 125 -32.61 13.79 -9.11
C GLY A 125 -33.91 12.98 -8.98
N LEU A 126 -34.34 12.68 -7.75
CA LEU A 126 -35.59 11.97 -7.48
C LEU A 126 -36.77 12.95 -7.37
N ASP A 127 -37.94 12.44 -7.77
CA ASP A 127 -39.21 13.16 -7.67
C ASP A 127 -39.59 13.44 -6.20
N PRO A 128 -40.26 14.57 -5.92
CA PRO A 128 -40.62 14.98 -4.57
C PRO A 128 -41.62 14.03 -3.88
N SER A 129 -42.31 13.19 -4.65
CA SER A 129 -43.22 12.14 -4.16
C SER A 129 -42.49 11.04 -3.38
N GLN A 130 -41.18 10.85 -3.63
CA GLN A 130 -40.37 9.79 -3.01
C GLN A 130 -39.58 10.26 -1.78
N THR A 131 -39.90 11.44 -1.23
CA THR A 131 -39.26 12.00 -0.03
C THR A 131 -39.44 11.15 1.23
N SER A 132 -40.49 10.32 1.28
CA SER A 132 -40.79 9.44 2.43
C SER A 132 -39.66 8.46 2.75
N PHE A 133 -38.92 7.97 1.74
CA PHE A 133 -37.80 7.04 1.96
C PHE A 133 -36.64 7.67 2.72
N PHE A 134 -36.38 8.96 2.49
CA PHE A 134 -35.31 9.71 3.16
C PHE A 134 -35.68 10.03 4.61
N GLN A 135 -36.97 10.29 4.87
CA GLN A 135 -37.49 10.54 6.22
C GLN A 135 -37.41 9.29 7.12
N VAL A 136 -37.75 8.12 6.59
CA VAL A 136 -37.67 6.84 7.34
C VAL A 136 -36.22 6.52 7.77
N LEU A 137 -35.24 6.94 6.98
CA LEU A 137 -33.82 6.72 7.24
C LEU A 137 -33.14 7.91 7.97
N ASN A 138 -33.94 8.85 8.49
CA ASN A 138 -33.46 10.05 9.19
C ASN A 138 -32.45 10.90 8.38
N ILE A 139 -32.58 10.93 7.05
CA ILE A 139 -31.71 11.73 6.18
C ILE A 139 -32.36 13.11 5.98
N PRO A 140 -31.72 14.21 6.42
CA PRO A 140 -32.26 15.55 6.24
C PRO A 140 -32.19 15.95 4.76
N THR A 141 -33.36 16.13 4.16
CA THR A 141 -33.54 16.50 2.75
C THR A 141 -34.38 17.76 2.62
N LYS A 142 -34.13 18.54 1.57
CA LYS A 142 -34.89 19.73 1.20
C LYS A 142 -35.32 19.64 -0.26
N ILE A 143 -36.53 20.08 -0.57
CA ILE A 143 -37.02 20.15 -1.95
C ILE A 143 -36.51 21.46 -2.56
N ASN A 144 -35.61 21.36 -3.52
CA ASN A 144 -35.08 22.49 -4.27
C ASN A 144 -35.39 22.29 -5.76
N LYS A 145 -36.06 23.27 -6.38
CA LYS A 145 -36.41 23.29 -7.81
C LYS A 145 -37.15 22.03 -8.31
N GLY A 146 -38.02 21.46 -7.48
CA GLY A 146 -38.81 20.28 -7.85
C GLY A 146 -38.06 18.95 -7.75
N THR A 147 -36.84 18.93 -7.22
CA THR A 147 -36.05 17.71 -6.94
C THR A 147 -35.63 17.64 -5.48
N VAL A 148 -35.39 16.43 -4.95
CA VAL A 148 -34.97 16.22 -3.56
C VAL A 148 -33.46 16.38 -3.42
N GLU A 149 -33.01 17.28 -2.55
CA GLU A 149 -31.59 17.54 -2.27
C GLU A 149 -31.23 17.15 -0.83
N ILE A 150 -30.09 16.49 -0.65
CA ILE A 150 -29.55 16.10 0.67
C ILE A 150 -28.71 17.26 1.21
N ILE A 151 -29.02 17.71 2.43
CA ILE A 151 -28.39 18.89 3.04
C ILE A 151 -27.04 18.54 3.66
N THR A 152 -27.00 17.46 4.46
CA THR A 152 -25.82 17.03 5.21
C THR A 152 -25.43 15.61 4.84
N PRO A 153 -24.13 15.29 4.80
CA PRO A 153 -23.71 13.89 4.69
C PRO A 153 -24.19 13.10 5.91
N VAL A 154 -24.75 11.92 5.67
CA VAL A 154 -25.19 10.99 6.73
C VAL A 154 -24.61 9.62 6.44
N GLU A 155 -24.08 8.99 7.48
CA GLU A 155 -23.65 7.59 7.47
C GLU A 155 -24.89 6.71 7.56
N LEU A 156 -25.15 5.92 6.52
CA LEU A 156 -26.31 5.04 6.45
C LEU A 156 -26.08 3.71 7.14
N ILE A 157 -24.88 3.15 6.96
CA ILE A 157 -24.56 1.78 7.41
C ILE A 157 -23.15 1.78 7.95
N GLN A 158 -22.99 1.26 9.17
CA GLN A 158 -21.67 1.02 9.75
C GLN A 158 -21.13 -0.36 9.34
N LYS A 159 -19.81 -0.48 9.33
CA LYS A 159 -19.09 -1.71 9.05
C LYS A 159 -19.50 -2.79 10.06
N GLY A 160 -19.93 -3.94 9.55
CA GLY A 160 -20.40 -5.05 10.37
C GLY A 160 -21.92 -5.09 10.58
N GLU A 161 -22.65 -4.04 10.21
CA GLU A 161 -24.10 -4.03 10.28
C GLU A 161 -24.74 -4.72 9.06
N LYS A 162 -25.94 -5.26 9.24
CA LYS A 162 -26.72 -5.87 8.14
C LYS A 162 -27.46 -4.79 7.39
N VAL A 163 -27.32 -4.79 6.07
CA VAL A 163 -28.00 -3.85 5.19
C VAL A 163 -29.52 -4.02 5.27
N GLY A 164 -30.23 -2.95 5.63
CA GLY A 164 -31.68 -2.89 5.65
C GLY A 164 -32.30 -2.86 4.24
N SER A 165 -33.57 -3.27 4.13
CA SER A 165 -34.29 -3.24 2.84
C SER A 165 -34.44 -1.82 2.29
N SER A 166 -34.77 -0.87 3.17
CA SER A 166 -34.94 0.55 2.82
C SER A 166 -33.64 1.22 2.38
N GLU A 167 -32.52 0.90 3.05
CA GLU A 167 -31.18 1.43 2.71
C GLU A 167 -30.70 0.93 1.35
N ALA A 168 -30.82 -0.38 1.09
CA ALA A 168 -30.44 -0.97 -0.20
C ALA A 168 -31.25 -0.39 -1.36
N ALA A 169 -32.57 -0.21 -1.16
CA ALA A 169 -33.45 0.38 -2.16
C ALA A 169 -33.08 1.84 -2.45
N LEU A 170 -32.77 2.63 -1.41
CA LEU A 170 -32.33 4.01 -1.56
C LEU A 170 -31.00 4.10 -2.32
N LEU A 171 -30.00 3.30 -1.94
CA LEU A 171 -28.69 3.28 -2.61
C LEU A 171 -28.82 2.90 -4.09
N THR A 172 -29.71 1.96 -4.41
CA THR A 172 -30.01 1.57 -5.79
C THR A 172 -30.65 2.71 -6.57
N LYS A 173 -31.61 3.44 -5.98
CA LYS A 173 -32.26 4.60 -6.59
C LYS A 173 -31.31 5.78 -6.80
N LEU A 174 -30.38 6.00 -5.87
CA LEU A 174 -29.31 7.00 -6.00
C LEU A 174 -28.24 6.58 -7.03
N GLY A 175 -28.31 5.37 -7.59
CA GLY A 175 -27.30 4.83 -8.50
C GLY A 175 -25.94 4.60 -7.85
N ARG A 176 -25.87 4.58 -6.52
CA ARG A 176 -24.63 4.41 -5.77
C ARG A 176 -24.38 2.92 -5.50
N LYS A 177 -23.18 2.46 -5.81
CA LYS A 177 -22.71 1.09 -5.57
C LYS A 177 -21.57 1.13 -4.55
N PRO A 178 -21.89 1.09 -3.24
CA PRO A 178 -20.92 1.39 -2.19
C PRO A 178 -19.91 0.26 -1.98
N PHE A 179 -20.26 -0.98 -2.35
CA PHE A 179 -19.38 -2.12 -2.14
C PHE A 179 -18.61 -2.44 -3.41
N SER A 180 -17.37 -2.86 -3.26
CA SER A 180 -16.60 -3.44 -4.34
C SER A 180 -16.32 -4.90 -3.99
N TYR A 181 -16.76 -5.82 -4.84
CA TYR A 181 -16.45 -7.23 -4.68
C TYR A 181 -15.37 -7.61 -5.69
N GLY A 182 -14.50 -8.50 -5.25
CA GLY A 182 -13.41 -9.05 -6.04
C GLY A 182 -13.02 -10.39 -5.44
N LEU A 183 -12.07 -11.03 -6.11
CA LEU A 183 -11.39 -12.17 -5.54
C LEU A 183 -10.52 -11.69 -4.37
N ILE A 184 -10.77 -12.22 -3.17
CA ILE A 184 -10.03 -11.87 -1.96
C ILE A 184 -9.02 -12.98 -1.70
N VAL A 185 -7.73 -12.65 -1.65
CA VAL A 185 -6.69 -13.62 -1.27
C VAL A 185 -6.84 -13.91 0.21
N GLN A 186 -7.16 -15.17 0.56
CA GLN A 186 -7.30 -15.59 1.95
C GLN A 186 -5.98 -16.15 2.49
N PHE A 187 -5.30 -16.98 1.70
CA PHE A 187 -4.04 -17.59 2.06
C PHE A 187 -3.17 -17.76 0.83
N VAL A 188 -1.86 -17.75 1.03
CA VAL A 188 -0.90 -18.10 -0.01
C VAL A 188 -0.13 -19.32 0.41
N TYR A 189 0.11 -20.21 -0.54
CA TYR A 189 0.92 -21.40 -0.35
C TYR A 189 2.12 -21.34 -1.28
N GLU A 190 3.29 -21.58 -0.69
CA GLU A 190 4.55 -21.63 -1.42
C GLU A 190 5.43 -22.72 -0.82
N ASN A 191 5.81 -23.70 -1.64
CA ASN A 191 6.78 -24.74 -1.29
C ASN A 191 6.55 -25.43 0.07
N GLY A 192 5.29 -25.53 0.53
CA GLY A 192 4.94 -26.16 1.81
C GLY A 192 4.60 -25.21 2.94
N SER A 193 4.92 -23.94 2.81
CA SER A 193 4.58 -22.89 3.77
C SER A 193 3.25 -22.25 3.41
N VAL A 194 2.44 -21.96 4.41
CA VAL A 194 1.19 -21.21 4.26
C VAL A 194 1.40 -19.84 4.88
N PHE A 195 1.18 -18.79 4.09
CA PHE A 195 1.25 -17.41 4.49
C PHE A 195 -0.16 -16.83 4.65
N SER A 196 -0.32 -15.98 5.67
CA SER A 196 -1.48 -15.10 5.81
C SER A 196 -1.36 -13.94 4.80
N PRO A 197 -2.47 -13.29 4.42
CA PRO A 197 -2.46 -12.26 3.40
C PRO A 197 -1.73 -10.98 3.88
N GLU A 198 -1.59 -10.81 5.19
CA GLU A 198 -0.84 -9.70 5.80
C GLU A 198 0.65 -9.73 5.45
N VAL A 199 1.23 -10.93 5.28
CA VAL A 199 2.65 -11.08 4.92
C VAL A 199 2.93 -10.53 3.51
N LEU A 200 1.95 -10.60 2.60
CA LEU A 200 2.10 -10.04 1.25
C LEU A 200 2.15 -8.50 1.27
N ASN A 201 1.42 -7.88 2.19
CA ASN A 201 1.32 -6.42 2.29
C ASN A 201 2.52 -5.79 3.00
N LEU A 202 3.53 -6.58 3.40
CA LEU A 202 4.73 -6.04 4.03
C LEU A 202 5.57 -5.29 2.99
N THR A 203 5.72 -3.98 3.23
CA THR A 203 6.55 -3.11 2.40
C THR A 203 8.02 -3.21 2.80
N GLU A 204 8.92 -2.85 1.88
CA GLU A 204 10.35 -2.79 2.17
C GLU A 204 10.66 -1.68 3.19
N ASP A 205 9.90 -0.59 3.16
CA ASP A 205 10.02 0.51 4.12
C ASP A 205 9.75 0.05 5.56
N ASP A 206 8.71 -0.76 5.78
CA ASP A 206 8.41 -1.35 7.09
C ASP A 206 9.58 -2.21 7.62
N LEU A 207 10.30 -2.90 6.72
CA LEU A 207 11.46 -3.71 7.08
C LEU A 207 12.66 -2.84 7.45
N VAL A 208 12.90 -1.77 6.70
CA VAL A 208 13.98 -0.81 6.97
C VAL A 208 13.75 -0.11 8.31
N GLU A 209 12.53 0.32 8.61
CA GLU A 209 12.19 0.93 9.89
C GLU A 209 12.44 -0.02 11.06
N LYS A 210 11.95 -1.27 10.98
CA LYS A 210 12.18 -2.28 12.03
C LYS A 210 13.65 -2.62 12.19
N PHE A 211 14.40 -2.68 11.09
CA PHE A 211 15.83 -2.92 11.12
C PHE A 211 16.59 -1.76 11.76
N ALA A 212 16.24 -0.51 11.43
CA ALA A 212 16.83 0.69 12.03
C ALA A 212 16.55 0.76 13.53
N VAL A 213 15.32 0.43 13.96
CA VAL A 213 14.97 0.31 15.38
C VAL A 213 15.82 -0.75 16.05
N GLY A 214 15.98 -1.94 15.45
CA GLY A 214 16.85 -2.99 15.98
C GLY A 214 18.31 -2.53 16.15
N LEU A 215 18.88 -1.85 15.14
CA LEU A 215 20.24 -1.30 15.22
C LEU A 215 20.37 -0.26 16.33
N SER A 216 19.40 0.65 16.47
CA SER A 216 19.40 1.65 17.53
C SER A 216 19.34 1.03 18.93
N GLN A 217 18.57 -0.04 19.11
CA GLN A 217 18.49 -0.77 20.37
C GLN A 217 19.80 -1.48 20.71
N VAL A 218 20.44 -2.12 19.73
CA VAL A 218 21.76 -2.76 19.91
C VAL A 218 22.83 -1.72 20.23
N ALA A 219 22.81 -0.56 19.56
CA ALA A 219 23.70 0.54 19.85
C ALA A 219 23.47 1.10 21.26
N ALA A 220 22.21 1.34 21.66
CA ALA A 220 21.84 1.79 22.99
C ALA A 220 22.26 0.80 24.09
N PHE A 221 22.06 -0.50 23.86
CA PHE A 221 22.49 -1.54 24.77
C PHE A 221 24.02 -1.59 24.92
N SER A 222 24.75 -1.55 23.80
CA SER A 222 26.23 -1.52 23.79
C SER A 222 26.77 -0.30 24.55
N LEU A 223 26.11 0.85 24.41
CA LEU A 223 26.44 2.07 25.15
C LEU A 223 26.21 1.93 26.66
N ALA A 224 25.07 1.34 27.06
CA ALA A 224 24.74 1.15 28.47
C ALA A 224 25.72 0.18 29.17
N VAL A 225 26.15 -0.88 28.47
CA VAL A 225 27.12 -1.85 28.98
C VAL A 225 28.56 -1.33 28.89
N SER A 226 28.79 -0.16 28.29
CA SER A 226 30.12 0.43 28.04
C SER A 226 31.05 -0.49 27.25
N TYR A 227 30.47 -1.34 26.39
CA TYR A 227 31.23 -2.26 25.56
C TYR A 227 31.54 -1.60 24.20
N PRO A 228 32.83 -1.44 23.82
CA PRO A 228 33.22 -0.73 22.61
C PRO A 228 33.01 -1.60 21.36
N SER A 229 31.77 -1.70 20.90
CA SER A 229 31.45 -2.21 19.56
C SER A 229 31.73 -1.14 18.49
N LEU A 230 31.92 -1.54 17.23
CA LEU A 230 32.20 -0.61 16.13
C LEU A 230 31.11 0.47 15.99
N ALA A 231 29.86 0.13 16.29
CA ALA A 231 28.75 1.07 16.33
C ALA A 231 28.74 1.95 17.59
N ALA A 232 29.16 1.44 18.75
CA ALA A 232 29.09 2.16 20.03
C ALA A 232 30.29 3.06 20.30
N ALA A 233 31.49 2.70 19.85
CA ALA A 233 32.73 3.43 20.10
C ALA A 233 32.66 4.95 19.81
N PRO A 234 32.15 5.43 18.65
CA PRO A 234 32.04 6.87 18.41
C PRO A 234 31.03 7.52 19.37
N HIS A 235 29.92 6.85 19.67
CA HIS A 235 28.89 7.38 20.57
C HIS A 235 29.35 7.42 22.04
N MET A 236 30.23 6.50 22.47
CA MET A 236 30.83 6.53 23.82
C MET A 236 31.68 7.78 24.05
N ILE A 237 32.53 8.11 23.08
CA ILE A 237 33.40 9.31 23.13
C ILE A 237 32.54 10.58 23.12
N VAL A 238 31.52 10.63 22.25
CA VAL A 238 30.60 11.77 22.17
C VAL A 238 29.81 11.95 23.47
N ASN A 239 29.37 10.88 24.13
CA ASN A 239 28.66 10.99 25.41
C ASN A 239 29.58 11.49 26.54
N GLY A 240 30.83 11.02 26.60
CA GLY A 240 31.82 11.57 27.52
C GLY A 240 32.03 13.08 27.30
N TYR A 241 32.11 13.49 26.03
CA TYR A 241 32.21 14.90 25.66
C TYR A 241 30.95 15.71 26.03
N LYS A 242 29.73 15.16 25.83
CA LYS A 242 28.46 15.78 26.25
C LYS A 242 28.37 15.99 27.77
N ASN A 243 28.86 15.06 28.58
CA ASN A 243 28.88 15.20 30.04
C ASN A 243 29.83 16.31 30.51
N LEU A 244 30.99 16.45 29.86
CA LEU A 244 31.90 17.57 30.15
C LEU A 244 31.32 18.91 29.69
N LEU A 245 30.67 18.93 28.52
CA LEU A 245 29.96 20.11 28.03
C LEU A 245 28.83 20.55 28.94
N SER A 246 28.00 19.62 29.45
CA SER A 246 26.88 19.97 30.33
C SER A 246 27.36 20.62 31.63
N VAL A 247 28.45 20.11 32.22
CA VAL A 247 29.09 20.72 33.40
C VAL A 247 29.65 22.11 33.07
N ALA A 248 30.31 22.27 31.92
CA ALA A 248 30.88 23.55 31.51
C ALA A 248 29.82 24.62 31.19
N VAL A 249 28.65 24.21 30.69
CA VAL A 249 27.49 25.12 30.47
C VAL A 249 26.93 25.61 31.80
N ILE A 250 26.82 24.75 32.80
CA ILE A 250 26.26 25.11 34.12
C ILE A 250 27.23 25.97 34.95
N THR A 251 28.53 25.68 34.89
CA THR A 251 29.53 26.31 35.77
C THR A 251 30.25 27.51 35.17
N GLU A 252 29.76 28.05 34.04
CA GLU A 252 30.33 29.17 33.26
C GLU A 252 31.78 28.99 32.78
N TYR A 253 32.49 27.94 33.21
CA TYR A 253 33.86 27.61 32.85
C TYR A 253 34.01 27.38 31.33
N SER A 254 34.93 28.08 30.68
CA SER A 254 35.14 27.98 29.22
C SER A 254 36.32 27.06 28.87
N PHE A 255 36.14 26.26 27.83
CA PHE A 255 37.22 25.54 27.17
C PHE A 255 37.09 25.73 25.66
N LYS A 256 38.20 25.68 24.92
CA LYS A 256 38.28 25.96 23.47
C LYS A 256 37.21 25.24 22.61
N HIS A 257 36.73 24.08 23.05
CA HIS A 257 35.70 23.31 22.35
C HIS A 257 34.27 23.51 22.93
N ALA A 258 34.11 24.05 24.15
CA ALA A 258 32.83 24.49 24.73
C ALA A 258 32.43 25.88 24.30
N GLU A 259 33.39 26.76 24.00
CA GLU A 259 33.11 28.12 23.52
C GLU A 259 32.22 28.07 22.29
N LYS A 260 32.54 27.20 21.32
CA LYS A 260 31.69 26.96 20.15
C LYS A 260 30.26 26.61 20.55
N VAL A 261 30.06 25.64 21.45
CA VAL A 261 28.71 25.21 21.88
C VAL A 261 27.98 26.30 22.67
N LYS A 262 28.70 27.10 23.48
CA LYS A 262 28.14 28.26 24.19
C LYS A 262 27.73 29.38 23.22
N ASP A 263 28.46 29.57 22.13
CA ASP A 263 28.13 30.53 21.07
C ASP A 263 26.92 30.06 20.24
N TYR A 264 26.82 28.76 19.96
CA TYR A 264 25.62 28.15 19.36
C TYR A 264 24.37 28.30 20.24
N LEU A 265 24.51 28.16 21.56
CA LEU A 265 23.40 28.31 22.50
C LEU A 265 22.98 29.78 22.72
N LYS A 266 23.91 30.72 22.57
CA LYS A 266 23.63 32.16 22.69
C LYS A 266 23.02 32.75 21.42
N ASP A 267 23.46 32.30 20.24
CA ASP A 267 22.98 32.77 18.93
C ASP A 267 22.52 31.60 18.04
N PRO A 268 21.34 31.00 18.28
CA PRO A 268 20.83 29.91 17.45
C PRO A 268 20.52 30.31 16.00
N SER A 269 20.35 31.60 15.71
CA SER A 269 20.03 32.13 14.36
C SER A 269 21.21 32.17 13.39
N LYS A 270 22.47 32.21 13.87
CA LYS A 270 23.66 32.29 13.00
C LYS A 270 23.99 30.98 12.28
N TYR A 271 23.42 29.86 12.72
CA TYR A 271 23.73 28.53 12.19
C TYR A 271 22.53 27.78 11.61
N VAL A 272 21.31 28.28 11.78
CA VAL A 272 20.12 27.77 11.07
C VAL A 272 20.20 28.08 9.56
N ALA A 273 20.90 29.14 9.16
CA ALA A 273 21.20 29.40 7.75
C ALA A 273 22.13 28.37 7.10
N ALA A 274 22.84 27.55 7.89
CA ALA A 274 23.73 26.50 7.39
C ALA A 274 23.09 25.09 7.38
N ALA A 275 21.84 24.95 7.82
CA ALA A 275 21.18 23.65 8.00
C ALA A 275 19.73 23.63 7.46
N ALA A 276 19.54 23.90 6.17
CA ALA A 276 18.59 23.22 5.26
C ALA A 276 18.53 23.91 3.86
N PRO A 277 18.28 23.20 2.75
CA PRO A 277 18.35 21.75 2.50
C PRO A 277 19.35 21.42 1.37
N VAL A 278 20.01 20.26 1.42
CA VAL A 278 20.45 19.59 0.19
C VAL A 278 19.68 18.29 0.07
N SER A 279 18.62 18.40 -0.74
CA SER A 279 17.97 17.28 -1.41
C SER A 279 18.98 16.46 -2.20
N MET A 280 18.82 15.15 -2.12
CA MET A 280 19.44 14.11 -2.93
C MET A 280 19.42 14.46 -4.44
N GLY A 281 20.56 14.35 -5.13
CA GLY A 281 20.62 14.50 -6.59
C GLY A 281 22.02 14.53 -7.21
N ALA A 282 22.54 13.34 -7.52
CA ALA A 282 23.38 12.99 -8.68
C ALA A 282 24.77 13.66 -8.97
N SER A 283 25.75 12.75 -9.11
CA SER A 283 26.92 12.77 -10.01
C SER A 283 27.98 13.87 -9.87
N SER A 284 29.11 13.52 -9.22
CA SER A 284 30.41 14.13 -9.45
C SER A 284 31.14 13.41 -10.59
N SER A 285 31.30 14.10 -11.72
CA SER A 285 32.35 13.83 -12.71
C SER A 285 33.22 15.09 -12.84
N GLY A 286 34.54 14.88 -12.78
CA GLY A 286 35.55 15.77 -13.35
C GLY A 286 36.03 16.96 -12.50
N ALA A 287 37.27 16.87 -12.01
CA ALA A 287 38.14 18.01 -11.65
C ALA A 287 38.48 18.89 -12.89
N PRO A 288 39.25 20.01 -12.81
CA PRO A 288 39.84 20.72 -11.66
C PRO A 288 39.63 22.26 -11.69
N ALA A 289 40.09 22.95 -10.64
CA ALA A 289 40.28 24.40 -10.63
C ALA A 289 41.78 24.76 -10.51
N ALA A 290 42.17 25.81 -11.23
CA ALA A 290 43.16 26.87 -10.88
C ALA A 290 44.35 27.07 -11.85
N ALA A 291 44.33 28.22 -12.54
CA ALA A 291 45.45 29.16 -12.78
C ALA A 291 44.88 30.40 -13.50
N GLU A 292 44.59 31.50 -12.81
CA GLU A 292 45.44 32.69 -12.58
C GLU A 292 45.44 33.75 -13.72
N LYS A 293 45.02 34.97 -13.33
CA LYS A 293 45.44 36.33 -13.79
C LYS A 293 45.16 36.77 -15.24
N GLU A 294 44.38 37.85 -15.39
CA GLU A 294 44.89 39.18 -15.83
C GLU A 294 43.83 40.31 -15.78
N GLN A 295 44.31 41.55 -15.79
CA GLN A 295 43.68 42.82 -15.40
C GLN A 295 42.90 43.56 -16.52
N LYS A 296 42.10 44.56 -16.09
CA LYS A 296 41.65 45.81 -16.77
C LYS A 296 40.48 45.73 -17.79
N LYS A 297 39.34 46.37 -17.47
CA LYS A 297 38.98 47.78 -17.79
C LYS A 297 37.56 48.14 -17.32
N GLU A 298 37.39 49.41 -16.94
CA GLU A 298 36.12 50.06 -16.53
C GLU A 298 35.19 50.39 -17.72
N GLU A 299 33.88 50.19 -17.47
CA GLU A 299 32.66 50.93 -17.93
C GLU A 299 32.33 51.16 -19.44
N PRO A 300 31.05 51.41 -19.82
CA PRO A 300 29.74 51.08 -19.21
C PRO A 300 28.70 50.50 -20.21
N VAL A 301 27.49 50.31 -19.70
CA VAL A 301 26.23 49.87 -20.33
C VAL A 301 25.73 50.83 -21.42
N GLU A 302 25.30 50.32 -22.58
CA GLU A 302 24.20 50.93 -23.35
C GLU A 302 23.49 49.93 -24.28
N SER A 303 22.16 49.91 -24.12
CA SER A 303 21.08 49.72 -25.10
C SER A 303 21.07 48.57 -26.11
N SER A 304 19.99 47.81 -25.96
CA SER A 304 19.25 46.99 -26.91
C SER A 304 18.82 47.70 -28.21
N GLU A 305 18.53 46.83 -29.20
CA GLU A 305 17.66 47.01 -30.39
C GLU A 305 18.35 47.32 -31.73
N ASP A 306 18.34 46.31 -32.62
CA ASP A 306 18.05 46.39 -34.07
C ASP A 306 17.92 44.93 -34.57
N GLU A 307 16.71 44.42 -34.75
CA GLU A 307 15.95 44.35 -36.01
C GLU A 307 16.61 43.55 -37.15
N GLY A 308 15.80 42.66 -37.76
CA GLY A 308 15.96 42.27 -39.16
C GLY A 308 16.53 40.87 -39.40
N GLY A 309 15.64 39.87 -39.46
CA GLY A 309 16.01 38.51 -39.85
C GLY A 309 16.34 38.35 -41.34
N LEU A 310 17.09 37.30 -41.67
CA LEU A 310 17.01 36.55 -42.93
C LEU A 310 17.92 35.32 -42.85
N MET A 311 17.33 34.13 -42.99
CA MET A 311 17.82 32.92 -43.67
C MET A 311 17.54 31.64 -42.87
N GLY A 312 16.58 30.87 -43.38
CA GLY A 312 16.50 29.45 -43.07
C GLY A 312 17.59 28.69 -43.83
N LEU A 313 17.99 27.55 -43.27
CA LEU A 313 18.44 26.40 -44.04
C LEU A 313 18.32 25.15 -43.16
N PHE A 314 17.61 24.16 -43.68
CA PHE A 314 17.62 22.76 -43.23
C PHE A 314 19.06 22.27 -43.02
N ASP A 315 19.38 21.81 -41.81
CA ASP A 315 19.80 20.43 -41.46
C ASP A 315 19.66 20.25 -39.93
#